data_AF-A0A9X0R179-F1
#
_entry.id   AF-A0A9X0R179-F1
#
_cell.length_a   1.000
_cell.length_b   1.000
_cell.length_c   1.000
_cell.angle_alpha   90.00
_cell.angle_beta   90.00
_cell.angle_gamma   90.00
#
_symmetry.space_group_name_H-M   'P 1'
#
loop_
_entity.id
_entity.type
_entity.pdbx_description
1 polymer ?
#
loop_
_entity_poly.entity_id
_entity_poly.type
_entity_poly.pdbx_seq_one_letter_code
_entity_poly.pdbx_strand_id
1 'polypeptide(L)'
;MPPQPEPPIISAEDEATGDLFPEGFADLYEVHSYRNAAHILRNACKAEFDELVGKLMGFRIKTAEMVESGGNKTKTAKAMDDLLHPLGWNETRIVGDFYIRRLSGSKPKAKMGRGKGEGGQGGHDTGGAVALRLPHPALRLVRTGLCEKQHA
;
A
#
# COMPACT_ATOMS: atom_id res chain seq x y z
N MET A 1 -14.83 26.97 -30.15
CA MET A 1 -13.85 26.58 -29.11
C MET A 1 -13.78 25.07 -29.11
N PRO A 2 -12.64 24.46 -29.43
CA PRO A 2 -12.54 23.00 -29.37
C PRO A 2 -12.78 22.54 -27.92
N PRO A 3 -13.47 21.41 -27.71
CA PRO A 3 -13.60 20.83 -26.38
C PRO A 3 -12.19 20.55 -25.84
N GLN A 4 -11.90 21.06 -24.64
CA GLN A 4 -10.65 20.76 -23.97
C GLN A 4 -10.64 19.27 -23.62
N PRO A 5 -9.50 18.57 -23.75
CA PRO A 5 -9.40 17.18 -23.33
C PRO A 5 -9.73 17.11 -21.83
N GLU A 6 -10.62 16.19 -21.46
CA GLU A 6 -10.96 15.96 -20.07
C GLU A 6 -9.68 15.61 -19.29
N PRO A 7 -9.52 16.14 -18.06
CA PRO A 7 -8.33 15.85 -17.27
C PRO A 7 -8.22 14.32 -17.10
N PRO A 8 -7.02 13.74 -17.28
CA PRO A 8 -6.86 12.31 -17.13
C PRO A 8 -7.30 11.92 -15.72
N ILE A 9 -8.24 10.99 -15.63
CA ILE A 9 -8.58 10.38 -14.35
C ILE A 9 -7.30 9.67 -13.90
N ILE A 10 -6.72 10.16 -12.79
CA ILE A 10 -5.60 9.48 -12.13
C ILE A 10 -6.20 8.22 -11.49
N SER A 11 -6.31 7.15 -12.27
CA SER A 11 -6.64 5.83 -11.72
C SER A 11 -5.48 5.39 -10.82
N ALA A 12 -5.81 4.86 -9.65
CA ALA A 12 -4.82 4.29 -8.75
C ALA A 12 -4.48 2.84 -9.12
N GLU A 13 -5.25 2.22 -10.01
CA GLU A 13 -5.08 0.84 -10.47
C GLU A 13 -3.92 0.73 -11.44
N ASP A 14 -3.17 -0.37 -11.32
CA ASP A 14 -2.07 -0.68 -12.22
C ASP A 14 -2.59 -1.51 -13.42
N GLU A 15 -2.36 -1.04 -14.65
CA GLU A 15 -2.87 -1.70 -15.86
C GLU A 15 -2.18 -3.02 -16.20
N ALA A 16 -0.93 -3.22 -15.77
CA ALA A 16 -0.09 -4.33 -16.23
C ALA A 16 0.51 -5.12 -15.05
N THR A 17 -0.24 -6.10 -14.56
CA THR A 17 0.21 -6.97 -13.44
C THR A 17 0.43 -8.43 -13.85
N GLY A 18 0.03 -8.80 -15.08
CA GLY A 18 -0.01 -10.20 -15.52
C GLY A 18 1.35 -10.90 -15.61
N ASP A 19 2.43 -10.17 -15.85
CA ASP A 19 3.80 -10.67 -15.95
C ASP A 19 4.42 -11.02 -14.57
N LEU A 20 3.76 -10.63 -13.48
CA LEU A 20 4.23 -10.92 -12.12
C LEU A 20 3.85 -12.31 -11.64
N PHE A 21 2.85 -12.93 -12.25
CA PHE A 21 2.27 -14.19 -11.79
C PHE A 21 2.61 -15.36 -12.73
N PRO A 22 2.65 -16.59 -12.21
CA PRO A 22 2.87 -17.78 -13.01
C PRO A 22 1.69 -18.03 -13.96
N GLU A 23 1.97 -18.83 -15.00
CA GLU A 23 0.95 -19.26 -15.97
C GLU A 23 -0.22 -19.98 -15.26
N GLY A 24 -1.44 -19.70 -15.69
CA GLY A 24 -2.67 -20.25 -15.11
C GLY A 24 -3.11 -19.60 -13.79
N PHE A 25 -2.39 -18.62 -13.25
CA PHE A 25 -2.82 -17.90 -12.05
C PHE A 25 -4.12 -17.10 -12.29
N ALA A 26 -4.22 -16.45 -13.45
CA ALA A 26 -5.38 -15.65 -13.85
C ALA A 26 -6.65 -16.50 -14.11
N ASP A 27 -6.50 -17.81 -14.33
CA ASP A 27 -7.63 -18.73 -14.46
C ASP A 27 -8.31 -19.01 -13.10
N LEU A 28 -7.58 -18.77 -12.01
CA LEU A 28 -8.00 -19.06 -10.64
C LEU A 28 -8.35 -17.79 -9.86
N TYR A 29 -7.70 -16.67 -10.16
CA TYR A 29 -7.77 -15.44 -9.39
C TYR A 29 -7.84 -14.20 -10.28
N GLU A 30 -8.68 -13.25 -9.87
CA GLU A 30 -8.63 -11.87 -10.36
C GLU A 30 -7.59 -11.08 -9.54
N VAL A 31 -6.73 -10.34 -10.24
CA VAL A 31 -5.66 -9.56 -9.60
C VAL A 31 -5.91 -8.08 -9.79
N HIS A 32 -6.00 -7.36 -8.67
CA HIS A 32 -5.98 -5.91 -8.64
C HIS A 32 -4.74 -5.41 -7.89
N SER A 33 -3.92 -4.62 -8.57
CA SER A 33 -2.80 -3.92 -7.96
C SER A 33 -3.09 -2.43 -7.99
N TYR A 34 -2.72 -1.74 -6.91
CA TYR A 34 -2.89 -0.30 -6.78
C TYR A 34 -1.56 0.35 -6.42
N ARG A 35 -1.23 1.45 -7.07
CA ARG A 35 0.00 2.24 -6.80
C ARG A 35 1.26 1.37 -6.80
N ASN A 36 1.34 0.47 -7.77
CA ASN A 36 2.46 -0.44 -7.99
C ASN A 36 2.67 -1.47 -6.87
N ALA A 37 1.64 -1.78 -6.06
CA ALA A 37 1.78 -2.63 -4.88
C ALA A 37 2.36 -4.01 -5.19
N ALA A 38 1.88 -4.69 -6.24
CA ALA A 38 2.35 -6.03 -6.59
C ALA A 38 3.82 -6.03 -7.03
N HIS A 39 4.25 -5.05 -7.81
CA HIS A 39 5.66 -4.90 -8.19
C HIS A 39 6.54 -4.59 -6.97
N ILE A 40 6.10 -3.71 -6.08
CA ILE A 40 6.83 -3.39 -4.85
C ILE A 40 6.99 -4.67 -4.02
N LEU A 41 5.93 -5.44 -3.85
CA LEU A 41 5.96 -6.69 -3.08
C LEU A 41 6.92 -7.71 -3.69
N ARG A 42 6.83 -7.95 -5.01
CA ARG A 42 7.72 -8.88 -5.72
C ARG A 42 9.19 -8.46 -5.65
N ASN A 43 9.48 -7.16 -5.74
CA ASN A 43 10.86 -6.66 -5.78
C ASN A 43 11.48 -6.51 -4.38
N ALA A 44 10.71 -6.07 -3.40
CA ALA A 44 11.19 -5.86 -2.03
C ALA A 44 11.18 -7.14 -1.19
N CYS A 45 10.24 -8.06 -1.44
CA CYS A 45 10.01 -9.28 -0.68
C CYS A 45 9.77 -10.47 -1.62
N LYS A 46 10.74 -10.73 -2.51
CA LYS A 46 10.59 -11.73 -3.58
C LYS A 46 10.28 -13.13 -3.04
N ALA A 47 10.98 -13.57 -2.00
CA ALA A 47 10.81 -14.91 -1.45
C ALA A 47 9.40 -15.11 -0.87
N GLU A 48 8.89 -14.12 -0.15
CA GLU A 48 7.56 -14.13 0.42
C GLU A 48 6.47 -14.03 -0.65
N PHE A 49 6.71 -13.23 -1.70
CA PHE A 49 5.82 -13.15 -2.86
C PHE A 49 5.71 -14.49 -3.58
N ASP A 50 6.85 -15.11 -3.92
CA ASP A 50 6.88 -16.41 -4.61
C ASP A 50 6.22 -17.50 -3.74
N GLU A 51 6.47 -17.50 -2.41
CA GLU A 51 5.85 -18.42 -1.48
C GLU A 51 4.32 -18.26 -1.43
N LEU A 52 3.84 -17.03 -1.31
CA LEU A 52 2.41 -16.71 -1.26
C LEU A 52 1.71 -17.13 -2.55
N VAL A 53 2.26 -16.73 -3.70
CA VAL A 53 1.71 -17.08 -5.02
C VAL A 53 1.72 -18.59 -5.23
N GLY A 54 2.80 -19.27 -4.85
CA GLY A 54 2.91 -20.73 -4.94
C GLY A 54 1.86 -21.46 -4.08
N LYS A 55 1.56 -20.96 -2.87
CA LYS A 55 0.49 -21.53 -2.03
C LYS A 55 -0.90 -21.25 -2.57
N LEU A 56 -1.14 -20.04 -3.08
CA LEU A 56 -2.41 -19.68 -3.71
C LEU A 56 -2.70 -20.55 -4.93
N MET A 57 -1.71 -20.88 -5.76
CA MET A 57 -1.90 -21.80 -6.89
C MET A 57 -2.45 -23.18 -6.47
N GLY A 58 -2.17 -23.65 -5.26
CA GLY A 58 -2.70 -24.91 -4.71
C GLY A 58 -4.03 -24.76 -3.95
N PHE A 59 -4.44 -23.54 -3.63
CA PHE A 59 -5.66 -23.29 -2.85
C PHE A 59 -6.90 -23.40 -3.73
N ARG A 60 -7.92 -24.11 -3.26
CA ARG A 60 -9.19 -24.30 -3.97
C ARG A 60 -10.35 -24.10 -3.02
N ILE A 61 -11.29 -23.25 -3.42
CA ILE A 61 -12.56 -23.07 -2.71
C ILE A 61 -13.51 -24.15 -3.21
N LYS A 62 -13.99 -25.01 -2.31
CA LYS A 62 -14.97 -26.05 -2.66
C LYS A 62 -16.38 -25.50 -2.49
N THR A 63 -17.25 -25.71 -3.48
CA THR A 63 -18.64 -25.26 -3.44
C THR A 63 -19.41 -25.84 -2.24
N ALA A 64 -19.08 -27.06 -1.80
CA ALA A 64 -19.67 -27.69 -0.62
C ALA A 64 -19.40 -26.90 0.68
N GLU A 65 -18.22 -26.26 0.78
CA GLU A 65 -17.84 -25.44 1.95
C GLU A 65 -18.55 -24.08 1.98
N MET A 66 -19.12 -23.63 0.86
CA MET A 66 -19.91 -22.40 0.78
C MET A 66 -21.36 -22.60 1.21
N VAL A 67 -21.91 -23.80 0.99
CA VAL A 67 -23.32 -24.13 1.29
C VAL A 67 -23.51 -24.48 2.76
N GLU A 68 -22.46 -24.96 3.43
CA GLU A 68 -22.52 -25.35 4.83
C GLU A 68 -22.72 -24.13 5.74
N SER A 69 -23.61 -24.27 6.73
CA SER A 69 -23.94 -23.19 7.64
C SER A 69 -22.70 -22.73 8.44
N GLY A 70 -22.46 -21.43 8.41
CA GLY A 70 -21.34 -20.80 9.11
C GLY A 70 -21.49 -20.87 10.64
N GLY A 71 -20.36 -21.07 11.32
CA GLY A 71 -20.19 -20.86 12.77
C GLY A 71 -19.21 -19.71 13.04
N ASN A 72 -18.36 -19.84 14.07
CA ASN A 72 -17.38 -18.81 14.46
C ASN A 72 -16.34 -18.47 13.34
N LYS A 73 -15.95 -19.46 12.53
CA LYS A 73 -15.14 -19.29 11.31
C LYS A 73 -15.70 -20.18 10.20
N THR A 74 -15.69 -19.71 8.94
CA THR A 74 -16.04 -20.54 7.79
C THR A 74 -14.94 -21.57 7.52
N LYS A 75 -15.27 -22.70 6.88
CA LYS A 75 -14.28 -23.73 6.52
C LYS A 75 -13.20 -23.19 5.58
N THR A 76 -13.58 -22.29 4.68
CA THR A 76 -12.64 -21.61 3.77
C THR A 76 -11.65 -20.71 4.52
N ALA A 77 -12.11 -19.97 5.54
CA ALA A 77 -11.20 -19.17 6.38
C ALA A 77 -10.21 -20.06 7.13
N LYS A 78 -10.69 -21.18 7.69
CA LYS A 78 -9.81 -22.16 8.35
C LYS A 78 -8.82 -22.79 7.37
N ALA A 79 -9.24 -23.13 6.16
CA ALA A 79 -8.36 -23.67 5.14
C ALA A 79 -7.24 -22.68 4.75
N MET A 80 -7.51 -21.37 4.77
CA MET A 80 -6.46 -20.36 4.59
C MET A 80 -5.52 -20.26 5.78
N ASP A 81 -6.06 -20.29 7.01
CA ASP A 81 -5.23 -20.33 8.22
C ASP A 81 -4.28 -21.54 8.16
N ASP A 82 -4.79 -22.72 7.82
CA ASP A 82 -4.02 -23.98 7.72
C ASP A 82 -2.97 -23.94 6.58
N LEU A 83 -3.22 -23.16 5.52
CA LEU A 83 -2.29 -22.99 4.41
C LEU A 83 -1.07 -22.11 4.78
N LEU A 84 -1.32 -21.06 5.58
CA LEU A 84 -0.38 -19.97 5.80
C LEU A 84 0.31 -20.01 7.18
N HIS A 85 -0.37 -20.47 8.24
CA HIS A 85 0.22 -20.58 9.59
C HIS A 85 1.50 -21.44 9.63
N PRO A 86 1.55 -22.63 9.00
CA PRO A 86 2.76 -23.46 9.04
C PRO A 86 3.97 -22.79 8.40
N LEU A 87 3.74 -21.80 7.53
CA LEU A 87 4.78 -21.01 6.91
C LEU A 87 5.22 -19.81 7.78
N GLY A 88 4.58 -19.56 8.91
CA GLY A 88 4.88 -18.44 9.80
C GLY A 88 4.16 -17.13 9.43
N TRP A 89 3.15 -17.20 8.56
CA TRP A 89 2.26 -16.07 8.33
C TRP A 89 1.21 -16.04 9.42
N ASN A 90 1.31 -15.03 10.27
CA ASN A 90 0.44 -14.87 11.42
C ASN A 90 -0.28 -13.54 11.35
N GLU A 91 -1.50 -13.52 11.88
CA GLU A 91 -2.23 -12.27 12.07
C GLU A 91 -1.43 -11.34 12.99
N THR A 92 -1.32 -10.07 12.60
CA THR A 92 -0.65 -9.05 13.39
C THR A 92 -1.54 -7.83 13.57
N ARG A 93 -1.36 -7.12 14.68
CA ARG A 93 -2.10 -5.90 15.00
C ARG A 93 -1.17 -4.70 14.86
N ILE A 94 -1.54 -3.78 13.98
CA ILE A 94 -0.88 -2.48 13.87
C ILE A 94 -1.71 -1.49 14.69
N VAL A 95 -1.04 -0.80 15.62
CA VAL A 95 -1.64 0.28 16.42
C VAL A 95 -1.01 1.58 15.99
N GLY A 96 -1.82 2.58 15.67
CA GLY A 96 -1.35 3.91 15.30
C GLY A 96 -2.41 4.97 15.55
N ASP A 97 -1.99 6.11 16.09
CA ASP A 97 -2.86 7.26 16.31
C ASP A 97 -2.95 8.11 15.04
N PHE A 98 -4.18 8.36 14.57
CA PHE A 98 -4.41 9.22 13.41
C PHE A 98 -4.58 10.68 13.85
N TYR A 99 -3.50 11.46 13.78
CA TYR A 99 -3.51 12.87 14.13
C TYR A 99 -3.64 13.78 12.90
N ILE A 100 -4.80 14.42 12.75
CA ILE A 100 -5.08 15.35 11.64
C ILE A 100 -4.85 16.80 12.10
N ARG A 101 -3.93 17.52 11.44
CA ARG A 101 -3.87 18.98 11.53
C ARG A 101 -4.45 19.61 10.27
N ARG A 102 -5.56 20.31 10.42
CA ARG A 102 -6.09 21.18 9.36
C ARG A 102 -5.21 22.42 9.29
N LEU A 103 -4.48 22.57 8.19
CA LEU A 103 -3.78 23.81 7.87
C LEU A 103 -4.75 24.72 7.10
N SER A 104 -5.33 25.71 7.77
CA SER A 104 -6.08 26.77 7.10
C SER A 104 -5.10 27.82 6.57
N GLY A 105 -4.89 27.83 5.25
CA GLY A 105 -4.20 28.92 4.59
C GLY A 105 -5.08 30.18 4.64
N SER A 106 -4.90 31.02 5.65
CA SER A 106 -5.36 32.40 5.57
C SER A 106 -4.62 33.05 4.41
N LYS A 107 -5.32 33.37 3.31
CA LYS A 107 -4.75 34.25 2.28
C LYS A 107 -4.35 35.53 3.00
N PRO A 108 -3.08 35.98 2.96
CA PRO A 108 -2.74 37.28 3.50
C PRO A 108 -3.63 38.29 2.78
N LYS A 109 -4.48 39.00 3.54
CA LYS A 109 -5.24 40.13 3.01
C LYS A 109 -4.23 41.09 2.41
N ALA A 110 -4.25 41.25 1.09
CA ALA A 110 -3.49 42.29 0.42
C ALA A 110 -3.88 43.62 1.07
N LYS A 111 -2.95 44.21 1.83
CA LYS A 111 -3.13 45.56 2.34
C LYS A 111 -3.07 46.47 1.13
N MET A 112 -4.22 46.97 0.70
CA MET A 112 -4.33 48.05 -0.28
C MET A 112 -3.70 49.30 0.34
N GLY A 113 -2.40 49.45 0.16
CA GLY A 113 -1.65 50.66 0.49
C GLY A 113 -1.56 51.56 -0.74
N ARG A 114 -2.20 52.72 -0.67
CA ARG A 114 -1.86 53.89 -1.51
C ARG A 114 -0.39 54.22 -1.25
N GLY A 115 0.40 54.24 -2.32
CA GLY A 115 1.85 54.07 -2.23
C GLY A 115 2.69 55.33 -1.96
N LYS A 116 4.01 55.11 -2.04
CA LYS A 116 5.08 55.91 -2.69
C LYS A 116 6.40 55.67 -1.94
N GLY A 117 7.46 55.25 -2.64
CA GLY A 117 8.82 55.21 -2.10
C GLY A 117 9.69 54.07 -2.64
N GLU A 118 10.68 54.44 -3.46
CA GLU A 118 11.75 53.62 -4.01
C GLU A 118 12.72 53.07 -2.96
N GLY A 119 13.44 52.00 -3.30
CA GLY A 119 14.63 51.53 -2.57
C GLY A 119 14.79 50.01 -2.61
N GLY A 120 15.71 49.50 -3.44
CA GLY A 120 15.99 48.07 -3.56
C GLY A 120 16.88 47.52 -2.45
N GLN A 121 16.81 46.21 -2.21
CA GLN A 121 17.95 45.30 -2.00
C GLN A 121 17.42 43.86 -2.02
N GLY A 122 18.21 42.94 -2.59
CA GLY A 122 17.86 41.54 -2.79
C GLY A 122 17.69 40.74 -1.49
N GLY A 123 16.99 39.62 -1.63
CA GLY A 123 16.83 38.58 -0.62
C GLY A 123 16.33 37.32 -1.31
N HIS A 124 17.27 36.54 -1.81
CA HIS A 124 17.04 35.18 -2.30
C HIS A 124 16.71 34.33 -1.07
N ASP A 125 15.45 33.98 -0.85
CA ASP A 125 15.10 33.00 0.17
C ASP A 125 14.31 31.85 -0.47
N THR A 126 15.01 30.73 -0.45
CA THR A 126 14.72 29.42 -0.98
C THR A 126 13.32 28.94 -0.63
N GLY A 127 12.62 28.41 -1.65
CA GLY A 127 11.38 27.68 -1.47
C GLY A 127 11.53 26.65 -0.35
N GLY A 128 10.68 26.77 0.67
CA GLY A 128 10.62 25.85 1.79
C GLY A 128 10.28 24.45 1.27
N ALA A 129 11.32 23.64 1.05
CA ALA A 129 11.18 22.21 0.93
C ALA A 129 10.73 21.68 2.31
N VAL A 130 9.46 21.31 2.41
CA VAL A 130 9.01 20.46 3.52
C VAL A 130 9.61 19.08 3.28
N ALA A 131 10.80 18.86 3.85
CA ALA A 131 11.37 17.53 3.97
C ALA A 131 10.46 16.74 4.93
N LEU A 132 9.55 15.94 4.38
CA LEU A 132 8.90 14.86 5.11
C LEU A 132 9.99 13.85 5.47
N ARG A 133 10.65 14.09 6.60
CA ARG A 133 11.54 13.13 7.23
C ARG A 133 10.67 12.01 7.77
N LEU A 134 10.40 11.01 6.93
CA LEU A 134 9.83 9.74 7.36
C LEU A 134 10.83 9.09 8.33
N PRO A 135 10.47 8.87 9.61
CA PRO A 135 11.33 8.12 10.50
C PRO A 135 11.26 6.63 10.12
N HIS A 136 12.40 6.14 9.64
CA HIS A 136 12.81 4.74 9.62
C HIS A 136 12.18 3.77 8.60
N PRO A 137 12.94 2.72 8.24
CA PRO A 137 12.73 1.91 7.04
C PRO A 137 11.79 0.73 7.25
N ALA A 138 11.21 0.29 6.14
CA ALA A 138 10.57 -0.99 5.91
C ALA A 138 9.18 -1.19 6.53
N LEU A 139 8.15 -1.08 5.67
CA LEU A 139 7.07 -2.07 5.71
C LEU A 139 7.74 -3.45 5.59
N ARG A 140 7.92 -4.12 6.72
CA ARG A 140 8.39 -5.50 6.76
C ARG A 140 7.14 -6.36 6.67
N LEU A 141 6.99 -7.14 5.61
CA LEU A 141 5.98 -8.19 5.57
C LEU A 141 6.33 -9.18 6.68
N VAL A 142 5.53 -9.20 7.74
CA VAL A 142 5.87 -9.95 8.96
C VAL A 142 5.49 -11.41 8.78
N ARG A 143 6.42 -12.19 8.23
CA ARG A 143 6.51 -13.62 8.49
C ARG A 143 7.13 -13.76 9.88
N THR A 144 6.37 -14.18 10.89
CA THR A 144 6.94 -14.39 12.22
C THR A 144 7.78 -15.66 12.20
N GLY A 145 9.04 -15.52 11.81
CA GLY A 145 10.07 -16.51 12.11
C GLY A 145 10.53 -16.32 13.54
N LEU A 146 10.09 -17.19 14.44
CA LEU A 146 10.71 -17.39 15.74
C LEU A 146 12.15 -17.88 15.47
N CYS A 147 13.17 -17.03 15.69
CA CYS A 147 14.55 -17.49 15.82
C CYS A 147 14.96 -17.28 17.28
N GLU A 148 14.72 -18.31 18.09
CA GLU A 148 15.19 -18.40 19.46
C GLU A 148 16.68 -18.85 19.47
N LYS A 149 17.53 -18.01 20.06
CA LYS A 149 18.88 -18.24 20.66
C LYS A 149 20.05 -18.70 19.78
N GLN A 150 21.17 -17.96 19.87
CA GLN A 150 22.42 -18.43 20.51
C GLN A 150 23.45 -17.28 20.73
N HIS A 151 23.88 -17.12 22.00
CA HIS A 151 25.19 -16.76 22.60
C HIS A 151 26.20 -15.88 21.82
N ALA A 152 26.90 -14.88 22.39
CA ALA A 152 27.30 -14.59 23.77
C ALA A 152 27.47 -13.06 23.97
#